data_AF-A0A9P5T2F7-F1
#
_entry.id   AF-A0A9P5T2F7-F1
#
_cell.length_a   1.000
_cell.length_b   1.000
_cell.length_c   1.000
_cell.angle_alpha   90.00
_cell.angle_beta   90.00
_cell.angle_gamma   90.00
#
_symmetry.space_group_name_H-M   'P 1'
#
loop_
_entity.id
_entity.type
_entity.pdbx_description
1 polymer ?
#
loop_
_entity_poly.entity_id
_entity_poly.type
_entity_poly.pdbx_seq_one_letter_code
_entity_poly.pdbx_strand_id
1 'polypeptide(L)'
;MDEILAQRSKVPAVSGRRTTASTISHPTIKKNAKISKAEKAKLLDLIKRKTSNSLFAPVTKPLGRSGMTDAVKAAGKFDIWADEQENSAQQDSDGSEDQQDDSRMEVDDFIVDIVTKAPVKAPKSFKQKQKVAIPAVKEAHPGASYNPTMKDHQSLLLLAHNEEVKSLEQWENLNAKLAYPKELDQMVAFDDRTGGLLEDSDEEEEEEEEEEENDAEDSTDVKSKKQKGKKTITERNRLARAAEKAKEEARIKKEKDLNKQTNRVKEIMKVVEEEEADMERKQQESDKKKEQKEKAGMKRVGRFNVPKERIEVQLQDELSESLRQLKPEGNLLKTRFQSFVERNLIEPRVPVAKRRRYRLKTYEKHSYKRFDNPNHA
;
A
#
# COMPACT_ATOMS: atom_id res chain seq x y z
N MET A 1 -48.20 -17.99 -22.97
CA MET A 1 -48.05 -17.70 -21.54
C MET A 1 -47.86 -16.20 -21.30
N ASP A 2 -47.07 -15.51 -22.11
CA ASP A 2 -46.78 -14.09 -21.94
C ASP A 2 -47.99 -13.15 -22.15
N GLU A 3 -48.92 -13.49 -23.04
CA GLU A 3 -50.15 -12.69 -23.25
C GLU A 3 -51.10 -12.70 -22.03
N ILE A 4 -51.14 -13.81 -21.29
CA ILE A 4 -52.02 -13.96 -20.11
C ILE A 4 -51.45 -13.19 -18.91
N LEU A 5 -50.12 -13.05 -18.84
CA LEU A 5 -49.42 -12.28 -17.81
C LEU A 5 -49.53 -10.77 -18.03
N ALA A 6 -49.52 -10.30 -19.29
CA ALA A 6 -49.63 -8.88 -19.62
C ALA A 6 -50.99 -8.24 -19.26
N GLN A 7 -52.07 -9.02 -19.27
CA GLN A 7 -53.42 -8.53 -18.93
C GLN A 7 -53.67 -8.40 -17.41
N ARG A 8 -52.78 -8.97 -16.57
CA ARG A 8 -53.00 -9.09 -15.11
C ARG A 8 -52.06 -8.26 -14.24
N SER A 9 -51.07 -7.57 -14.81
CA SER A 9 -50.13 -6.73 -14.04
C SER A 9 -50.08 -5.29 -14.53
N LYS A 10 -50.11 -4.33 -13.59
CA LYS A 10 -49.97 -2.88 -13.83
C LYS A 10 -48.53 -2.46 -14.22
N VAL A 11 -47.60 -3.41 -14.20
CA VAL A 11 -46.20 -3.23 -14.62
C VAL A 11 -46.03 -3.98 -15.95
N PRO A 12 -45.57 -3.33 -17.03
CA PRO A 12 -45.34 -3.98 -18.30
C PRO A 12 -44.20 -5.00 -18.18
N ALA A 13 -44.37 -6.18 -18.80
CA ALA A 13 -43.32 -7.18 -18.90
C ALA A 13 -42.09 -6.56 -19.61
N VAL A 14 -40.90 -6.77 -19.05
CA VAL A 14 -39.63 -6.32 -19.63
C VAL A 14 -39.47 -6.99 -20.99
N SER A 15 -39.75 -6.26 -22.06
CA SER A 15 -39.55 -6.74 -23.42
C SER A 15 -38.05 -6.88 -23.66
N GLY A 16 -37.57 -8.11 -23.74
CA GLY A 16 -36.25 -8.43 -24.25
C GLY A 16 -36.19 -8.03 -25.71
N ARG A 17 -35.87 -6.76 -25.99
CA ARG A 17 -35.66 -6.23 -27.34
C ARG A 17 -34.50 -6.98 -27.97
N ARG A 18 -34.79 -8.05 -28.73
CA ARG A 18 -33.85 -8.62 -29.69
C ARG A 18 -33.72 -7.61 -30.81
N THR A 19 -32.70 -6.75 -30.70
CA THR A 19 -32.21 -6.00 -31.85
C THR A 19 -31.82 -7.00 -32.92
N THR A 20 -32.42 -6.89 -34.11
CA THR A 20 -31.93 -7.55 -35.32
C THR A 20 -30.55 -6.99 -35.64
N ALA A 21 -29.52 -7.56 -35.00
CA ALA A 21 -28.15 -7.31 -35.35
C ALA A 21 -27.91 -7.95 -36.73
N SER A 22 -27.51 -7.12 -37.69
CA SER A 22 -26.86 -7.57 -38.91
C SER A 22 -25.72 -8.51 -38.54
N THR A 23 -25.91 -9.80 -38.79
CA THR A 23 -24.86 -10.81 -38.66
C THR A 23 -23.79 -10.51 -39.70
N ILE A 24 -22.70 -9.88 -39.26
CA ILE A 24 -21.39 -10.08 -39.88
C ILE A 24 -21.08 -11.55 -39.65
N SER A 25 -21.32 -12.37 -40.67
CA SER A 25 -20.92 -13.77 -40.68
C SER A 25 -19.40 -13.82 -40.71
N HIS A 26 -18.78 -14.09 -39.57
CA HIS A 26 -17.45 -14.68 -39.58
C HIS A 26 -17.55 -16.02 -40.32
N PRO A 27 -16.75 -16.26 -41.38
CA PRO A 27 -16.88 -17.47 -42.16
C PRO A 27 -16.49 -18.66 -41.29
N THR A 28 -17.49 -19.47 -40.93
CA THR A 28 -17.27 -20.79 -40.36
C THR A 28 -16.53 -21.64 -41.39
N ILE A 29 -15.28 -21.97 -41.09
CA ILE A 29 -14.43 -22.84 -41.90
C ILE A 29 -15.15 -24.19 -42.05
N LYS A 30 -15.67 -24.47 -43.26
CA LYS A 30 -16.18 -25.80 -43.60
C LYS A 30 -15.00 -26.77 -43.51
N LYS A 31 -15.06 -27.74 -42.60
CA LYS A 31 -13.97 -28.66 -42.27
C LYS A 31 -13.43 -29.51 -43.45
N ASN A 32 -14.08 -29.48 -44.62
CA ASN A 32 -13.70 -30.25 -45.82
C ASN A 32 -13.63 -29.41 -47.12
N ALA A 33 -13.35 -28.10 -47.05
CA ALA A 33 -13.15 -27.30 -48.26
C ALA A 33 -11.78 -27.60 -48.91
N LYS A 34 -11.76 -28.08 -50.15
CA LYS A 34 -10.54 -28.26 -50.94
C LYS A 34 -9.94 -26.87 -51.24
N ILE A 35 -8.80 -26.57 -50.63
CA ILE A 35 -8.08 -25.29 -50.76
C ILE A 35 -7.76 -25.03 -52.24
N SER A 36 -7.97 -23.79 -52.70
CA SER A 36 -7.69 -23.41 -54.09
C SER A 36 -6.19 -23.53 -54.41
N LYS A 37 -5.85 -23.82 -55.68
CA LYS A 37 -4.44 -23.98 -56.10
C LYS A 37 -3.60 -22.72 -55.80
N ALA A 38 -4.20 -21.54 -55.88
CA ALA A 38 -3.57 -20.26 -55.57
C ALA A 38 -3.33 -20.04 -54.07
N GLU A 39 -4.29 -20.41 -53.22
CA GLU A 39 -4.10 -20.36 -51.75
C GLU A 39 -3.07 -21.39 -51.29
N LYS A 40 -3.06 -22.57 -51.91
CA LYS A 40 -2.03 -23.59 -51.64
C LYS A 40 -0.63 -23.08 -51.99
N ALA A 41 -0.47 -22.35 -53.10
CA ALA A 41 0.81 -21.73 -53.46
C ALA A 41 1.22 -20.64 -52.45
N LYS A 42 0.29 -19.77 -52.03
CA LYS A 42 0.55 -18.75 -50.99
C LYS A 42 0.93 -19.36 -49.64
N LEU A 43 0.28 -20.45 -49.24
CA LEU A 43 0.61 -21.16 -48.00
C LEU A 43 1.99 -21.84 -48.08
N LEU A 44 2.34 -22.43 -49.23
CA LEU A 44 3.69 -22.97 -49.43
C LEU A 44 4.76 -21.88 -49.41
N ASP A 45 4.47 -20.70 -49.95
CA ASP A 45 5.35 -19.53 -49.86
C ASP A 45 5.53 -19.03 -48.42
N LEU A 46 4.45 -19.00 -47.64
CA LEU A 46 4.49 -18.62 -46.22
C LEU A 46 5.28 -19.63 -45.38
N ILE A 47 5.19 -20.92 -45.70
CA ILE A 47 5.95 -21.98 -45.04
C ILE A 47 7.45 -21.87 -45.41
N LYS A 48 7.77 -21.65 -46.69
CA LYS A 48 9.16 -21.43 -47.14
C LYS A 48 9.82 -20.21 -46.51
N ARG A 49 9.04 -19.18 -46.18
CA ARG A 49 9.54 -17.95 -45.51
C ARG A 49 9.82 -18.12 -44.02
N LYS A 50 9.44 -19.25 -43.40
CA LYS A 50 9.60 -19.47 -41.94
C LYS A 50 10.70 -20.47 -41.56
N THR A 51 11.47 -20.98 -42.51
CA THR A 51 12.59 -21.90 -42.27
C THR A 51 13.91 -21.38 -42.83
N SER A 52 14.21 -20.10 -42.59
CA SER A 52 15.51 -19.51 -42.92
C SER A 52 15.99 -18.57 -41.82
N ASN A 53 16.28 -19.14 -40.65
CA ASN A 53 17.28 -18.58 -39.74
C ASN A 53 18.63 -19.27 -40.01
N SER A 54 19.16 -19.08 -41.22
CA SER A 54 20.57 -19.29 -41.55
C SER A 54 20.82 -18.79 -42.97
N LEU A 55 21.69 -17.80 -43.14
CA LEU A 55 22.04 -17.21 -44.45
C LEU A 55 23.00 -18.07 -45.30
N PHE A 56 23.31 -19.32 -44.89
CA PHE A 56 24.30 -20.16 -45.57
C PHE A 56 23.99 -21.67 -45.52
N ALA A 57 22.81 -22.09 -46.02
CA ALA A 57 22.57 -23.51 -46.30
C ALA A 57 21.72 -23.71 -47.57
N PRO A 58 22.24 -24.39 -48.62
CA PRO A 58 21.46 -24.67 -49.82
C PRO A 58 20.50 -25.86 -49.61
N VAL A 59 19.20 -25.60 -49.76
CA VAL A 59 18.14 -26.61 -49.70
C VAL A 59 18.10 -27.42 -51.01
N THR A 60 18.55 -28.67 -50.97
CA THR A 60 18.37 -29.64 -52.06
C THR A 60 17.07 -30.43 -51.86
N LYS A 61 16.20 -30.38 -52.88
CA LYS A 61 15.05 -31.21 -53.30
C LYS A 61 14.17 -31.98 -52.26
N PRO A 62 12.83 -32.00 -52.44
CA PRO A 62 11.90 -32.67 -51.53
C PRO A 62 11.80 -34.18 -51.80
N LEU A 63 12.05 -34.99 -50.78
CA LEU A 63 11.77 -36.42 -50.79
C LEU A 63 10.29 -36.69 -50.45
N GLY A 64 9.59 -37.37 -51.35
CA GLY A 64 8.52 -38.32 -51.11
C GLY A 64 7.44 -37.99 -50.06
N ARG A 65 6.25 -37.65 -50.55
CA ARG A 65 5.00 -37.81 -49.80
C ARG A 65 4.58 -39.28 -49.82
N SER A 66 4.56 -39.94 -48.66
CA SER A 66 3.80 -41.17 -48.44
C SER A 66 3.36 -41.27 -46.97
N GLY A 67 2.06 -41.47 -46.76
CA GLY A 67 1.46 -41.89 -45.49
C GLY A 67 1.19 -40.79 -44.46
N MET A 68 -0.07 -40.71 -43.99
CA MET A 68 -0.37 -40.12 -42.68
C MET A 68 0.28 -41.02 -41.62
N THR A 69 1.14 -40.48 -40.76
CA THR A 69 1.81 -41.26 -39.71
C THR A 69 0.78 -41.84 -38.74
N ASP A 70 1.03 -43.02 -38.17
CA ASP A 70 0.11 -43.63 -37.19
C ASP A 70 -0.13 -42.76 -35.96
N ALA A 71 0.81 -41.84 -35.65
CA ALA A 71 0.64 -40.78 -34.66
C ALA A 71 -0.59 -39.88 -34.93
N VAL A 72 -0.90 -39.57 -36.20
CA VAL A 72 -2.08 -38.77 -36.57
C VAL A 72 -3.36 -39.59 -36.50
N LYS A 73 -3.29 -40.92 -36.65
CA LYS A 73 -4.45 -41.81 -36.41
C LYS A 73 -4.73 -42.01 -34.92
N ALA A 74 -3.70 -41.92 -34.07
CA ALA A 74 -3.82 -42.01 -32.62
C ALA A 74 -4.24 -40.69 -31.95
N ALA A 75 -3.93 -39.55 -32.57
CA ALA A 75 -4.35 -38.23 -32.10
C ALA A 75 -5.88 -38.04 -32.21
N GLY A 76 -6.58 -38.36 -31.12
CA GLY A 76 -8.04 -38.29 -31.02
C GLY A 76 -8.66 -39.24 -29.99
N LYS A 77 -7.86 -40.15 -29.40
CA LYS A 77 -8.31 -41.10 -28.36
C LYS A 77 -7.93 -40.69 -26.92
N PHE A 78 -7.32 -39.52 -26.74
CA PHE A 78 -6.91 -39.04 -25.42
C PHE A 78 -7.99 -38.14 -24.83
N ASP A 79 -8.64 -38.59 -23.76
CA ASP A 79 -9.63 -37.84 -23.00
C ASP A 79 -8.92 -36.95 -21.98
N ILE A 80 -9.07 -35.64 -22.15
CA ILE A 80 -8.40 -34.59 -21.37
C ILE A 80 -9.14 -34.32 -20.04
N TRP A 81 -10.26 -35.00 -19.82
CA TRP A 81 -11.14 -34.85 -18.66
C TRP A 81 -11.24 -36.11 -17.80
N ALA A 82 -10.45 -37.14 -18.11
CA ALA A 82 -10.29 -38.29 -17.23
C ALA A 82 -9.32 -37.88 -16.09
N ASP A 83 -9.87 -37.65 -14.91
CA ASP A 83 -9.08 -37.40 -13.69
C ASP A 83 -8.38 -38.69 -13.27
N GLU A 84 -7.12 -38.88 -13.67
CA GLU A 84 -6.20 -39.84 -13.02
C GLU A 84 -5.82 -39.28 -11.64
N GLN A 85 -6.66 -39.59 -10.65
CA GLN A 85 -6.31 -39.47 -9.25
C GLN A 85 -5.46 -40.68 -8.83
N GLU A 86 -4.14 -40.57 -8.99
CA GLU A 86 -3.20 -41.41 -8.25
C GLU A 86 -2.20 -40.52 -7.48
N ASN A 87 -2.52 -40.38 -6.18
CA ASN A 87 -1.60 -40.42 -5.05
C ASN A 87 -0.18 -39.83 -5.22
N SER A 88 -0.06 -38.54 -4.93
CA SER A 88 1.12 -38.04 -4.19
C SER A 88 0.65 -37.38 -2.90
N ALA A 89 0.13 -38.22 -2.00
CA ALA A 89 -0.05 -37.85 -0.62
C ALA A 89 1.32 -37.56 0.02
N GLN A 90 1.38 -36.41 0.66
CA GLN A 90 2.49 -35.89 1.44
C GLN A 90 2.88 -36.89 2.55
N GLN A 91 4.15 -37.27 2.60
CA GLN A 91 4.80 -37.72 3.82
C GLN A 91 5.99 -36.79 4.08
N ASP A 92 5.79 -35.90 5.04
CA ASP A 92 6.87 -35.23 5.75
C ASP A 92 7.40 -36.20 6.80
N SER A 93 8.65 -36.65 6.69
CA SER A 93 9.40 -37.20 7.83
C SER A 93 10.90 -36.91 7.68
N ASP A 94 11.39 -36.17 8.66
CA ASP A 94 12.78 -35.80 8.92
C ASP A 94 13.52 -37.00 9.54
N GLY A 95 14.73 -37.32 9.07
CA GLY A 95 15.71 -38.14 9.81
C GLY A 95 16.17 -39.49 9.22
N SER A 96 17.47 -39.51 8.89
CA SER A 96 18.46 -40.61 8.98
C SER A 96 18.45 -41.83 8.02
N GLU A 97 19.62 -41.95 7.39
CA GLU A 97 20.44 -43.16 7.12
C GLU A 97 20.25 -43.99 5.84
N ASP A 98 21.42 -44.25 5.24
CA ASP A 98 21.70 -45.09 4.09
C ASP A 98 21.11 -46.50 4.23
N GLN A 99 20.36 -46.93 3.22
CA GLN A 99 20.37 -48.32 2.77
C GLN A 99 19.85 -48.42 1.33
N GLN A 100 20.70 -49.01 0.50
CA GLN A 100 20.41 -49.41 -0.87
C GLN A 100 19.36 -50.53 -0.84
N ASP A 101 18.30 -50.39 -1.63
CA ASP A 101 17.59 -51.53 -2.18
C ASP A 101 17.09 -51.21 -3.60
N ASP A 102 17.58 -52.02 -4.53
CA ASP A 102 17.29 -52.03 -5.95
C ASP A 102 15.93 -52.67 -6.22
N SER A 103 14.94 -51.86 -6.61
CA SER A 103 13.81 -52.33 -7.41
C SER A 103 13.30 -51.20 -8.31
N ARG A 104 14.10 -50.83 -9.31
CA ARG A 104 13.66 -49.99 -10.42
C ARG A 104 12.76 -50.84 -11.32
N MET A 105 11.45 -50.61 -11.24
CA MET A 105 10.55 -51.00 -12.33
C MET A 105 10.96 -50.21 -13.57
N GLU A 106 11.35 -50.91 -14.63
CA GLU A 106 11.61 -50.33 -15.94
C GLU A 106 10.28 -49.80 -16.49
N VAL A 107 10.07 -48.49 -16.36
CA VAL A 107 9.00 -47.77 -17.04
C VAL A 107 9.56 -47.37 -18.40
N ASP A 108 8.94 -47.84 -19.47
CA ASP A 108 9.39 -47.65 -20.85
C ASP A 108 9.87 -46.22 -21.15
N ASP A 109 11.18 -46.08 -21.40
CA ASP A 109 11.93 -44.86 -21.77
C ASP A 109 11.49 -44.20 -23.11
N PHE A 110 10.30 -44.52 -23.63
CA PHE A 110 9.87 -44.14 -24.98
C PHE A 110 8.80 -43.03 -25.02
N ILE A 111 8.29 -42.61 -23.86
CA ILE A 111 7.53 -41.37 -23.75
C ILE A 111 8.53 -40.32 -23.34
N VAL A 112 9.01 -39.52 -24.30
CA VAL A 112 9.78 -38.31 -24.01
C VAL A 112 8.96 -37.51 -23.01
N ASP A 113 9.44 -37.48 -21.76
CA ASP A 113 8.92 -36.63 -20.71
C ASP A 113 8.61 -35.29 -21.35
N ILE A 114 7.34 -34.90 -21.36
CA ILE A 114 7.00 -33.52 -21.61
C ILE A 114 7.76 -32.78 -20.53
N VAL A 115 8.89 -32.15 -20.88
CA VAL A 115 9.74 -31.40 -19.97
C VAL A 115 8.91 -30.21 -19.49
N THR A 116 8.05 -30.48 -18.51
CA THR A 116 7.32 -29.46 -17.79
C THR A 116 8.38 -28.77 -16.97
N LYS A 117 8.47 -27.45 -17.12
CA LYS A 117 9.44 -26.66 -16.38
C LYS A 117 9.17 -26.89 -14.89
N ALA A 118 10.21 -27.28 -14.15
CA ALA A 118 10.11 -27.44 -12.70
C ALA A 118 9.54 -26.16 -12.07
N PRO A 119 8.59 -26.26 -11.13
CA PRO A 119 8.00 -25.09 -10.50
C PRO A 119 9.08 -24.33 -9.73
N VAL A 120 9.26 -23.05 -10.08
CA VAL A 120 10.23 -22.17 -9.42
C VAL A 120 9.80 -21.92 -7.98
N LYS A 121 10.73 -22.07 -7.03
CA LYS A 121 10.48 -21.79 -5.60
C LYS A 121 10.10 -20.32 -5.40
N ALA A 122 8.90 -20.07 -4.84
CA ALA A 122 8.44 -18.73 -4.55
C ALA A 122 9.31 -18.03 -3.48
N PRO A 123 9.53 -16.69 -3.59
CA PRO A 123 10.29 -15.94 -2.59
C PRO A 123 9.58 -15.94 -1.23
N LYS A 124 10.36 -15.79 -0.15
CA LYS A 124 9.83 -15.79 1.24
C LYS A 124 8.78 -14.69 1.48
N SER A 125 8.89 -13.55 0.79
CA SER A 125 7.94 -12.43 0.87
C SER A 125 6.53 -12.78 0.39
N PHE A 126 6.40 -13.69 -0.58
CA PHE A 126 5.09 -14.07 -1.12
C PHE A 126 4.21 -14.77 -0.08
N LYS A 127 4.82 -15.43 0.92
CA LYS A 127 4.12 -16.12 2.01
C LYS A 127 3.79 -15.20 3.19
N GLN A 128 4.25 -13.94 3.19
CA GLN A 128 3.96 -13.00 4.27
C GLN A 128 2.50 -12.55 4.18
N LYS A 129 1.69 -12.99 5.16
CA LYS A 129 0.31 -12.52 5.30
C LYS A 129 0.29 -11.10 5.86
N GLN A 130 -0.74 -10.35 5.52
CA GLN A 130 -0.98 -9.05 6.13
C GLN A 130 -1.26 -9.23 7.62
N LYS A 131 -0.64 -8.40 8.46
CA LYS A 131 -0.75 -8.46 9.93
C LYS A 131 -2.10 -7.96 10.47
N VAL A 132 -2.98 -7.49 9.60
CA VAL A 132 -4.29 -6.92 9.97
C VAL A 132 -5.18 -8.03 10.53
N ALA A 133 -5.68 -7.83 11.75
CA ALA A 133 -6.48 -8.81 12.49
C ALA A 133 -8.00 -8.51 12.38
N ILE A 134 -8.44 -7.96 11.25
CA ILE A 134 -9.85 -7.64 11.00
C ILE A 134 -10.52 -8.86 10.33
N PRO A 135 -11.66 -9.35 10.86
CA PRO A 135 -12.36 -10.48 10.27
C PRO A 135 -12.87 -10.15 8.86
N ALA A 136 -12.92 -11.15 7.99
CA ALA A 136 -13.39 -10.98 6.61
C ALA A 136 -14.87 -10.56 6.53
N VAL A 137 -15.67 -11.02 7.48
CA VAL A 137 -17.07 -10.67 7.65
C VAL A 137 -17.21 -10.10 9.04
N LYS A 138 -17.65 -8.84 9.14
CA LYS A 138 -18.02 -8.25 10.43
C LYS A 138 -19.39 -8.81 10.83
N GLU A 139 -19.51 -9.25 12.07
CA GLU A 139 -20.80 -9.62 12.62
C GLU A 139 -21.65 -8.37 12.80
N ALA A 140 -22.92 -8.45 12.42
CA ALA A 140 -23.85 -7.35 12.61
C ALA A 140 -24.24 -7.25 14.09
N HIS A 141 -24.48 -6.03 14.56
CA HIS A 141 -24.98 -5.79 15.90
C HIS A 141 -26.42 -6.32 16.03
N PRO A 142 -26.83 -6.93 17.16
CA PRO A 142 -28.15 -7.58 17.32
C PRO A 142 -29.33 -6.65 17.04
N GLY A 143 -29.19 -5.35 17.37
CA GLY A 143 -30.18 -4.32 17.06
C GLY A 143 -30.48 -4.10 15.57
N ALA A 144 -29.64 -4.60 14.66
CA ALA A 144 -29.86 -4.54 13.22
C ALA A 144 -30.70 -5.72 12.70
N SER A 145 -31.12 -6.61 13.62
CA SER A 145 -32.07 -7.66 13.29
C SER A 145 -33.40 -7.07 12.87
N TYR A 146 -34.14 -7.82 12.06
CA TYR A 146 -35.46 -7.45 11.57
C TYR A 146 -36.49 -7.16 12.68
N ASN A 147 -36.43 -7.89 13.80
CA ASN A 147 -37.26 -7.68 14.98
C ASN A 147 -36.38 -7.70 16.25
N PRO A 148 -35.67 -6.60 16.53
CA PRO A 148 -34.74 -6.52 17.65
C PRO A 148 -35.47 -6.28 18.97
N THR A 149 -34.82 -6.60 20.10
CA THR A 149 -35.34 -6.12 21.39
C THR A 149 -35.17 -4.60 21.48
N MET A 150 -36.06 -3.92 22.22
CA MET A 150 -35.98 -2.46 22.41
C MET A 150 -34.61 -2.01 22.92
N LYS A 151 -33.96 -2.82 23.78
CA LYS A 151 -32.64 -2.51 24.33
C LYS A 151 -31.55 -2.56 23.26
N ASP A 152 -31.55 -3.62 22.45
CA ASP A 152 -30.54 -3.80 21.40
C ASP A 152 -30.73 -2.80 20.25
N HIS A 153 -31.98 -2.43 19.95
CA HIS A 153 -32.30 -1.39 18.97
C HIS A 153 -31.81 -0.02 19.44
N GLN A 154 -32.09 0.35 20.69
CA GLN A 154 -31.60 1.59 21.28
C GLN A 154 -30.07 1.63 21.35
N SER A 155 -29.40 0.52 21.68
CA SER A 155 -27.93 0.50 21.71
C SER A 155 -27.32 0.72 20.33
N LEU A 156 -27.90 0.12 19.28
CA LEU A 156 -27.49 0.37 17.90
C LEU A 156 -27.72 1.84 17.49
N LEU A 157 -28.90 2.38 17.79
CA LEU A 157 -29.23 3.79 17.52
C LEU A 157 -28.28 4.74 18.23
N LEU A 158 -27.93 4.47 19.48
CA LEU A 158 -26.95 5.28 20.23
C LEU A 158 -25.57 5.24 19.58
N LEU A 159 -25.12 4.09 19.10
CA LEU A 159 -23.85 3.97 18.37
C LEU A 159 -23.87 4.81 17.08
N ALA A 160 -24.93 4.67 16.27
CA ALA A 160 -25.09 5.45 15.05
C ALA A 160 -25.18 6.96 15.32
N HIS A 161 -25.97 7.37 16.32
CA HIS A 161 -26.09 8.75 16.75
C HIS A 161 -24.74 9.36 17.14
N ASN A 162 -23.94 8.64 17.95
CA ASN A 162 -22.62 9.12 18.37
C ASN A 162 -21.64 9.29 17.20
N GLU A 163 -21.75 8.48 16.15
CA GLU A 163 -20.94 8.64 14.94
C GLU A 163 -21.38 9.82 14.07
N GLU A 164 -22.69 10.04 13.95
CA GLU A 164 -23.24 11.18 13.21
C GLU A 164 -22.95 12.50 13.94
N VAL A 165 -23.08 12.56 15.27
CA VAL A 165 -22.69 13.75 16.07
C VAL A 165 -21.22 14.12 15.82
N LYS A 166 -20.31 13.13 15.85
CA LYS A 166 -18.88 13.38 15.54
C LYS A 166 -18.68 13.89 14.12
N SER A 167 -19.48 13.41 13.17
CA SER A 167 -19.40 13.82 11.77
C SER A 167 -19.95 15.25 11.58
N LEU A 168 -21.03 15.60 12.28
CA LEU A 168 -21.59 16.94 12.34
C LEU A 168 -20.62 17.93 12.97
N GLU A 169 -20.05 17.62 14.14
CA GLU A 169 -19.04 18.46 14.79
C GLU A 169 -17.84 18.72 13.87
N GLN A 170 -17.37 17.70 13.14
CA GLN A 170 -16.29 17.86 12.17
C GLN A 170 -16.69 18.78 11.02
N TRP A 171 -17.91 18.64 10.52
CA TRP A 171 -18.45 19.47 9.44
C TRP A 171 -18.65 20.92 9.89
N GLU A 172 -19.22 21.14 11.07
CA GLU A 172 -19.39 22.47 11.69
C GLU A 172 -18.05 23.15 11.93
N ASN A 173 -17.07 22.42 12.49
CA ASN A 173 -15.72 22.96 12.69
C ASN A 173 -15.04 23.35 11.37
N LEU A 174 -15.22 22.56 10.31
CA LEU A 174 -14.70 22.90 8.99
C LEU A 174 -15.43 24.11 8.40
N ASN A 175 -16.75 24.16 8.54
CA ASN A 175 -17.55 25.29 8.07
C ASN A 175 -17.26 26.56 8.84
N ALA A 176 -17.03 26.50 10.15
CA ALA A 176 -16.65 27.65 10.96
C ALA A 176 -15.30 28.23 10.51
N LYS A 177 -14.36 27.35 10.12
CA LYS A 177 -13.06 27.76 9.57
C LYS A 177 -13.15 28.30 8.14
N LEU A 178 -14.12 27.83 7.36
CA LEU A 178 -14.35 28.25 5.97
C LEU A 178 -15.25 29.51 5.90
N ALA A 179 -16.12 29.68 6.89
CA ALA A 179 -16.95 30.85 7.05
C ALA A 179 -16.04 32.07 7.21
N TYR A 180 -16.43 33.15 6.53
CA TYR A 180 -15.78 34.44 6.70
C TYR A 180 -15.85 34.85 8.17
N PRO A 181 -14.71 35.14 8.83
CA PRO A 181 -14.72 35.56 10.21
C PRO A 181 -15.39 36.94 10.29
N LYS A 182 -16.51 37.03 11.00
CA LYS A 182 -17.27 38.27 11.19
C LYS A 182 -16.45 39.38 11.87
N GLU A 183 -15.35 39.00 12.51
CA GLU A 183 -14.36 39.93 13.09
C GLU A 183 -13.71 40.79 12.00
N LEU A 184 -13.51 40.28 10.78
CA LEU A 184 -13.00 41.09 9.66
C LEU A 184 -13.99 42.17 9.23
N ASP A 185 -15.31 41.95 9.38
CA ASP A 185 -16.32 42.99 9.07
C ASP A 185 -16.23 44.15 10.08
N GLN A 186 -15.86 43.85 11.33
CA GLN A 186 -15.60 44.88 12.34
C GLN A 186 -14.30 45.63 12.07
N MET A 187 -13.26 44.96 11.55
CA MET A 187 -12.02 45.60 11.14
C MET A 187 -12.21 46.47 9.91
N VAL A 188 -12.91 46.00 8.88
CA VAL A 188 -13.25 46.79 7.67
C VAL A 188 -14.13 47.99 8.05
N ALA A 189 -15.14 47.80 8.90
CA ALA A 189 -15.96 48.90 9.40
C ALA A 189 -15.20 49.86 10.33
N PHE A 190 -14.12 49.41 10.98
CA PHE A 190 -13.22 50.24 11.76
C PHE A 190 -12.29 51.04 10.84
N ASP A 191 -11.69 50.41 9.83
CA ASP A 191 -10.83 51.03 8.82
C ASP A 191 -11.56 52.08 7.96
N ASP A 192 -12.83 51.83 7.62
CA ASP A 192 -13.70 52.80 6.95
C ASP A 192 -14.02 54.01 7.84
N ARG A 193 -14.03 53.83 9.17
CA ARG A 193 -14.25 54.92 10.14
C ARG A 193 -12.97 55.66 10.51
N THR A 194 -11.81 54.99 10.48
CA THR A 194 -10.50 55.58 10.76
C THR A 194 -9.79 56.11 9.51
N GLY A 195 -10.37 55.92 8.32
CA GLY A 195 -9.90 56.53 7.09
C GLY A 195 -8.68 55.84 6.50
N GLY A 196 -8.70 54.51 6.37
CA GLY A 196 -7.86 53.76 5.43
C GLY A 196 -6.36 54.07 5.45
N LEU A 197 -5.75 54.11 6.64
CA LEU A 197 -4.30 54.25 6.81
C LEU A 197 -3.62 52.88 7.02
N LEU A 198 -3.88 51.93 6.11
CA LEU A 198 -2.98 50.80 5.95
C LEU A 198 -2.04 51.13 4.79
N GLU A 199 -1.09 52.01 5.09
CA GLU A 199 0.09 52.25 4.27
C GLU A 199 0.93 50.97 4.36
N ASP A 200 1.02 50.24 3.25
CA ASP A 200 1.98 49.14 3.06
C ASP A 200 3.39 49.74 3.18
N SER A 201 3.87 49.88 4.41
CA SER A 201 5.28 50.15 4.72
C SER A 201 6.04 48.85 4.50
N ASP A 202 6.32 48.58 3.22
CA ASP A 202 7.44 47.75 2.77
C ASP A 202 8.63 48.71 2.66
N GLU A 203 9.11 49.16 3.83
CA GLU A 203 10.27 50.05 3.94
C GLU A 203 11.42 49.26 4.57
N GLU A 204 12.50 49.23 3.81
CA GLU A 204 13.74 48.50 4.02
C GLU A 204 14.35 48.79 5.40
N GLU A 205 14.56 47.74 6.21
CA GLU A 205 15.55 47.76 7.30
C GLU A 205 16.64 46.71 6.99
N GLU A 206 17.60 47.14 6.16
CA GLU A 206 18.98 46.68 6.21
C GLU A 206 19.56 47.06 7.59
N GLU A 207 19.56 46.14 8.54
CA GLU A 207 20.42 46.22 9.73
C GLU A 207 21.74 45.49 9.45
N GLU A 208 22.67 46.20 8.81
CA GLU A 208 24.10 46.02 9.03
C GLU A 208 24.44 46.59 10.41
N GLU A 209 24.60 45.73 11.41
CA GLU A 209 25.31 46.07 12.65
C GLU A 209 26.79 45.68 12.52
N GLU A 210 27.59 46.61 11.99
CA GLU A 210 29.00 46.73 12.34
C GLU A 210 29.19 47.92 13.30
N GLU A 211 30.00 47.65 14.34
CA GLU A 211 30.72 48.59 15.24
C GLU A 211 29.94 49.29 16.37
N GLU A 212 30.27 48.89 17.62
CA GLU A 212 31.01 49.72 18.58
C GLU A 212 31.60 48.78 19.66
N GLU A 213 32.92 48.57 19.65
CA GLU A 213 33.93 49.29 20.45
C GLU A 213 33.71 49.25 21.99
N ASN A 214 34.72 48.62 22.62
CA ASN A 214 35.35 49.02 23.88
C ASN A 214 34.45 49.41 25.07
N ASP A 215 34.47 48.62 26.14
CA ASP A 215 35.20 49.04 27.33
C ASP A 215 35.43 47.89 28.34
N ALA A 216 36.40 48.13 29.22
CA ALA A 216 36.81 47.38 30.41
C ALA A 216 38.01 46.44 30.23
N GLU A 217 39.15 47.11 30.03
CA GLU A 217 40.41 46.72 30.66
C GLU A 217 40.21 46.09 32.05
N ASP A 218 40.60 44.82 32.23
CA ASP A 218 41.14 44.37 33.51
C ASP A 218 42.49 43.68 33.26
N SER A 219 43.50 44.53 33.13
CA SER A 219 44.83 44.35 33.71
C SER A 219 45.24 42.90 34.05
N THR A 220 45.61 42.10 33.05
CA THR A 220 46.57 41.02 33.30
C THR A 220 47.96 41.62 33.41
N ASP A 221 48.19 42.26 34.56
CA ASP A 221 49.50 42.66 35.07
C ASP A 221 50.43 41.45 34.96
N VAL A 222 51.24 41.43 33.90
CA VAL A 222 52.39 40.52 33.77
C VAL A 222 53.39 41.00 34.81
N LYS A 223 53.14 40.64 36.08
CA LYS A 223 54.10 40.82 37.17
C LYS A 223 55.35 40.07 36.76
N SER A 224 56.30 40.82 36.21
CA SER A 224 57.67 40.40 36.02
C SER A 224 58.11 39.77 37.34
N LYS A 225 58.31 38.45 37.33
CA LYS A 225 58.78 37.72 38.51
C LYS A 225 60.16 38.28 38.82
N LYS A 226 60.25 39.21 39.79
CA LYS A 226 61.51 39.60 40.41
C LYS A 226 62.30 38.32 40.66
N GLN A 227 63.48 38.20 40.04
CA GLN A 227 64.35 37.05 40.25
C GLN A 227 64.69 36.99 41.74
N LYS A 228 64.03 36.09 42.46
CA LYS A 228 64.34 35.83 43.87
C LYS A 228 65.81 35.42 43.89
N GLY A 229 66.63 36.13 44.68
CA GLY A 229 68.05 35.81 44.83
C GLY A 229 68.29 34.33 45.13
N LYS A 230 69.50 33.84 44.83
CA LYS A 230 69.89 32.43 45.01
C LYS A 230 69.45 31.92 46.39
N LYS A 231 68.45 31.03 46.39
CA LYS A 231 67.94 30.39 47.61
C LYS A 231 69.09 29.67 48.31
N THR A 232 69.14 29.82 49.63
CA THR A 232 70.13 29.13 50.46
C THR A 232 69.90 27.61 50.42
N ILE A 233 70.95 26.82 50.65
CA ILE A 233 70.88 25.33 50.59
C ILE A 233 69.79 24.81 51.56
N THR A 234 69.63 25.47 52.71
CA THR A 234 68.60 25.18 53.72
C THR A 234 67.18 25.47 53.23
N GLU A 235 66.96 26.60 52.55
CA GLU A 235 65.68 26.93 51.90
C GLU A 235 65.33 25.97 50.76
N ARG A 236 66.33 25.52 49.99
CA ARG A 236 66.14 24.52 48.92
C ARG A 236 65.70 23.17 49.47
N ASN A 237 66.34 22.71 50.56
CA ASN A 237 65.97 21.46 51.24
C ASN A 237 64.61 21.55 51.93
N ARG A 238 64.26 22.71 52.51
CA ARG A 238 62.92 22.94 53.10
C ARG A 238 61.82 22.92 52.04
N LEU A 239 62.07 23.51 50.88
CA LEU A 239 61.13 23.51 49.74
C LEU A 239 61.02 22.11 49.12
N ALA A 240 62.13 21.37 48.99
CA ALA A 240 62.12 19.98 48.53
C ALA A 240 61.29 19.08 49.46
N ARG A 241 61.48 19.17 50.79
CA ARG A 241 60.67 18.44 51.79
C ARG A 241 59.19 18.84 51.75
N ALA A 242 58.88 20.12 51.56
CA ALA A 242 57.50 20.58 51.41
C ALA A 242 56.86 20.06 50.11
N ALA A 243 57.61 19.99 49.02
CA ALA A 243 57.15 19.45 47.74
C ALA A 243 56.95 17.92 47.82
N GLU A 244 57.79 17.19 48.52
CA GLU A 244 57.61 15.75 48.78
C GLU A 244 56.36 15.48 49.62
N LYS A 245 56.17 16.22 50.73
CA LYS A 245 54.93 16.14 51.53
C LYS A 245 53.69 16.46 50.70
N ALA A 246 53.73 17.53 49.89
CA ALA A 246 52.61 17.88 49.02
C ALA A 246 52.32 16.80 47.96
N LYS A 247 53.36 16.14 47.41
CA LYS A 247 53.19 15.01 46.49
C LYS A 247 52.56 13.81 47.18
N GLU A 248 52.97 13.52 48.41
CA GLU A 248 52.45 12.39 49.19
C GLU A 248 51.00 12.61 49.62
N GLU A 249 50.67 13.83 50.08
CA GLU A 249 49.28 14.23 50.34
C GLU A 249 48.42 14.18 49.08
N ALA A 250 48.95 14.62 47.93
CA ALA A 250 48.26 14.49 46.65
C ALA A 250 48.04 13.02 46.25
N ARG A 251 49.00 12.13 46.54
CA ARG A 251 48.88 10.69 46.29
C ARG A 251 47.79 10.07 47.16
N ILE A 252 47.76 10.39 48.44
CA ILE A 252 46.73 9.93 49.39
C ILE A 252 45.35 10.47 48.99
N LYS A 253 45.23 11.72 48.54
CA LYS A 253 43.96 12.27 48.04
C LYS A 253 43.48 11.51 46.81
N LYS A 254 44.35 11.27 45.83
CA LYS A 254 44.02 10.47 44.63
C LYS A 254 43.59 9.05 44.97
N GLU A 255 44.27 8.39 45.91
CA GLU A 255 43.90 7.05 46.38
C GLU A 255 42.54 7.04 47.08
N LYS A 256 42.26 8.05 47.92
CA LYS A 256 40.95 8.23 48.54
C LYS A 256 39.86 8.48 47.51
N ASP A 257 40.11 9.26 46.48
CA ASP A 257 39.14 9.54 45.42
C ASP A 257 38.90 8.32 44.54
N LEU A 258 39.94 7.54 44.24
CA LEU A 258 39.83 6.24 43.58
C LEU A 258 38.95 5.29 44.41
N ASN A 259 39.20 5.18 45.72
CA ASN A 259 38.41 4.34 46.62
C ASN A 259 36.94 4.81 46.73
N LYS A 260 36.67 6.12 46.67
CA LYS A 260 35.29 6.63 46.59
C LYS A 260 34.62 6.21 45.28
N GLN A 261 35.34 6.27 44.15
CA GLN A 261 34.83 5.85 42.85
C GLN A 261 34.55 4.35 42.84
N THR A 262 35.48 3.52 43.32
CA THR A 262 35.29 2.06 43.38
C THR A 262 34.13 1.65 44.27
N ASN A 263 33.91 2.36 45.39
CA ASN A 263 32.76 2.10 46.26
C ASN A 263 31.42 2.45 45.59
N ARG A 264 31.38 3.48 44.73
CA ARG A 264 30.18 3.88 43.97
C ARG A 264 29.86 2.96 42.79
N VAL A 265 30.78 2.11 42.36
CA VAL A 265 30.58 1.22 41.20
C VAL A 265 29.33 0.34 41.38
N LYS A 266 29.05 -0.15 42.60
CA LYS A 266 27.84 -0.94 42.88
C LYS A 266 26.55 -0.13 42.80
N GLU A 267 26.58 1.14 43.19
CA GLU A 267 25.43 2.05 43.07
C GLU A 267 25.16 2.34 41.60
N ILE A 268 26.23 2.61 40.82
CA ILE A 268 26.14 2.85 39.38
C ILE A 268 25.59 1.60 38.66
N MET A 269 26.05 0.39 39.02
CA MET A 269 25.50 -0.84 38.42
C MET A 269 24.00 -0.97 38.66
N LYS A 270 23.52 -0.71 39.89
CA LYS A 270 22.07 -0.76 40.19
C LYS A 270 21.29 0.27 39.39
N VAL A 271 21.81 1.50 39.28
CA VAL A 271 21.17 2.55 38.47
C VAL A 271 21.12 2.15 37.01
N VAL A 272 22.19 1.58 36.45
CA VAL A 272 22.23 1.09 35.08
C VAL A 272 21.23 -0.07 34.88
N GLU A 273 21.16 -1.02 35.80
CA GLU A 273 20.18 -2.12 35.76
C GLU A 273 18.73 -1.60 35.79
N GLU A 274 18.44 -0.60 36.63
CA GLU A 274 17.12 0.06 36.70
C GLU A 274 16.79 0.81 35.41
N GLU A 275 17.75 1.56 34.85
CA GLU A 275 17.61 2.29 33.59
C GLU A 275 17.41 1.33 32.40
N GLU A 276 18.19 0.25 32.32
CA GLU A 276 18.03 -0.80 31.31
C GLU A 276 16.65 -1.46 31.41
N ALA A 277 16.21 -1.81 32.63
CA ALA A 277 14.88 -2.39 32.84
C ALA A 277 13.75 -1.44 32.43
N ASP A 278 13.86 -0.14 32.72
CA ASP A 278 12.87 0.86 32.31
C ASP A 278 12.89 1.11 30.81
N MET A 279 14.07 1.09 30.17
CA MET A 279 14.21 1.17 28.72
C MET A 279 13.59 -0.05 28.04
N GLU A 280 13.83 -1.25 28.55
CA GLU A 280 13.22 -2.49 28.05
C GLU A 280 11.69 -2.46 28.20
N ARG A 281 11.16 -2.02 29.35
CA ARG A 281 9.71 -1.85 29.56
C ARG A 281 9.10 -0.90 28.53
N LYS A 282 9.72 0.26 28.32
CA LYS A 282 9.29 1.25 27.31
C LYS A 282 9.34 0.68 25.90
N GLN A 283 10.39 -0.08 25.56
CA GLN A 283 10.50 -0.75 24.27
C GLN A 283 9.38 -1.78 24.08
N GLN A 284 9.15 -2.65 25.06
CA GLN A 284 8.08 -3.64 25.03
C GLN A 284 6.70 -2.99 24.88
N GLU A 285 6.42 -1.90 25.60
CA GLU A 285 5.17 -1.15 25.44
C GLU A 285 5.03 -0.52 24.06
N SER A 286 6.11 0.07 23.54
CA SER A 286 6.15 0.66 22.20
C SER A 286 5.86 -0.40 21.14
N ASP A 287 6.47 -1.57 21.27
CA ASP A 287 6.31 -2.68 20.32
C ASP A 287 4.91 -3.28 20.40
N LYS A 288 4.34 -3.45 21.61
CA LYS A 288 2.92 -3.82 21.79
C LYS A 288 1.99 -2.79 21.13
N LYS A 289 2.25 -1.50 21.30
CA LYS A 289 1.46 -0.42 20.68
C LYS A 289 1.59 -0.45 19.16
N LYS A 290 2.78 -0.71 18.60
CA LYS A 290 2.99 -0.87 17.16
C LYS A 290 2.23 -2.08 16.63
N GLU A 291 2.34 -3.22 17.29
CA GLU A 291 1.65 -4.46 16.90
C GLU A 291 0.12 -4.28 16.93
N GLN A 292 -0.42 -3.62 17.96
CA GLN A 292 -1.84 -3.28 18.03
C GLN A 292 -2.27 -2.38 16.87
N LYS A 293 -1.47 -1.37 16.51
CA LYS A 293 -1.75 -0.49 15.37
C LYS A 293 -1.69 -1.25 14.03
N GLU A 294 -0.72 -2.15 13.87
CA GLU A 294 -0.63 -3.00 12.68
C GLU A 294 -1.84 -3.93 12.55
N LYS A 295 -2.31 -4.49 13.68
CA LYS A 295 -3.50 -5.34 13.74
C LYS A 295 -4.80 -4.58 13.46
N ALA A 296 -4.91 -3.34 13.92
CA ALA A 296 -6.09 -2.49 13.73
C ALA A 296 -6.27 -1.99 12.28
N GLY A 297 -5.28 -2.19 11.42
CA GLY A 297 -5.30 -1.72 10.03
C GLY A 297 -4.82 -0.27 9.89
N MET A 298 -4.49 0.11 8.64
CA MET A 298 -4.00 1.45 8.33
C MET A 298 -5.18 2.42 8.19
N LYS A 299 -5.09 3.61 8.82
CA LYS A 299 -6.08 4.69 8.61
C LYS A 299 -5.99 5.31 7.21
N ARG A 300 -4.79 5.29 6.61
CA ARG A 300 -4.49 5.89 5.32
C ARG A 300 -3.55 4.99 4.55
N VAL A 301 -3.85 4.77 3.28
CA VAL A 301 -3.01 4.00 2.35
C VAL A 301 -2.61 4.92 1.21
N GLY A 302 -1.31 5.21 1.12
CA GLY A 302 -0.79 6.20 0.16
C GLY A 302 -1.44 7.57 0.36
N ARG A 303 -2.05 8.10 -0.72
CA ARG A 303 -2.72 9.40 -0.72
C ARG A 303 -4.12 9.38 -0.09
N PHE A 304 -4.81 8.24 -0.13
CA PHE A 304 -6.23 8.16 0.21
C PHE A 304 -6.45 7.59 1.62
N ASN A 305 -7.40 8.18 2.34
CA ASN A 305 -7.84 7.64 3.62
C ASN A 305 -8.73 6.42 3.40
N VAL A 306 -8.64 5.45 4.30
CA VAL A 306 -9.58 4.33 4.30
C VAL A 306 -10.96 4.89 4.68
N PRO A 307 -11.98 4.73 3.82
CA PRO A 307 -13.32 5.21 4.14
C PRO A 307 -13.82 4.50 5.39
N LYS A 308 -14.65 5.14 6.20
CA LYS A 308 -15.41 4.41 7.24
C LYS A 308 -16.80 4.11 6.71
N GLU A 309 -17.26 2.90 6.94
CA GLU A 309 -18.64 2.51 6.66
C GLU A 309 -19.57 3.21 7.65
N ARG A 310 -20.71 3.71 7.17
CA ARG A 310 -21.75 4.27 8.05
C ARG A 310 -22.56 3.12 8.62
N ILE A 311 -22.95 3.21 9.88
CA ILE A 311 -23.83 2.22 10.51
C ILE A 311 -25.22 2.36 9.87
N GLU A 312 -25.70 1.27 9.27
CA GLU A 312 -27.04 1.18 8.68
C GLU A 312 -28.02 0.76 9.79
N VAL A 313 -29.03 1.60 10.06
CA VAL A 313 -29.99 1.41 11.16
C VAL A 313 -31.39 1.84 10.74
N GLN A 314 -32.39 1.04 11.07
CA GLN A 314 -33.80 1.38 10.89
C GLN A 314 -34.30 2.26 12.04
N LEU A 315 -35.03 3.32 11.73
CA LEU A 315 -35.71 4.13 12.75
C LEU A 315 -36.90 3.37 13.36
N GLN A 316 -37.39 3.84 14.52
CA GLN A 316 -38.51 3.21 15.21
C GLN A 316 -39.78 3.14 14.34
N ASP A 317 -40.04 4.19 13.56
CA ASP A 317 -41.19 4.27 12.65
C ASP A 317 -41.02 3.40 11.38
N GLU A 318 -39.78 3.03 11.06
CA GLU A 318 -39.42 2.25 9.88
C GLU A 318 -39.31 0.75 10.19
N LEU A 319 -39.28 0.39 11.48
CA LEU A 319 -39.18 -1.00 11.92
C LEU A 319 -40.46 -1.76 11.58
N SER A 320 -40.36 -2.68 10.62
CA SER A 320 -41.51 -3.40 10.11
C SER A 320 -41.90 -4.61 10.96
N GLU A 321 -43.19 -4.76 11.28
CA GLU A 321 -43.74 -5.90 12.04
C GLU A 321 -43.84 -7.21 11.23
N SER A 322 -43.83 -7.14 9.88
CA SER A 322 -43.74 -8.34 9.02
C SER A 322 -42.55 -8.35 8.03
N LEU A 323 -41.95 -9.54 7.79
CA LEU A 323 -40.86 -9.73 6.80
C LEU A 323 -41.26 -9.35 5.38
N ARG A 324 -42.57 -9.35 5.07
CA ARG A 324 -43.09 -8.93 3.76
C ARG A 324 -43.03 -7.42 3.55
N GLN A 325 -43.04 -6.65 4.64
CA GLN A 325 -42.95 -5.20 4.63
C GLN A 325 -41.51 -4.70 4.80
N LEU A 326 -40.59 -5.59 5.21
CA LEU A 326 -39.17 -5.26 5.37
C LEU A 326 -38.59 -4.75 4.05
N LYS A 327 -38.09 -3.52 4.09
CA LYS A 327 -37.27 -2.96 3.03
C LYS A 327 -35.81 -3.34 3.33
N PRO A 328 -35.14 -4.11 2.47
CA PRO A 328 -33.73 -4.40 2.67
C PRO A 328 -32.93 -3.11 2.53
N GLU A 329 -32.10 -2.84 3.51
CA GLU A 329 -31.20 -1.69 3.54
C GLU A 329 -29.77 -2.12 3.23
N GLY A 330 -28.98 -1.15 2.77
CA GLY A 330 -27.56 -1.32 2.54
C GLY A 330 -27.14 -1.85 1.18
N ASN A 331 -25.84 -1.73 0.91
CA ASN A 331 -25.22 -2.26 -0.30
C ASN A 331 -24.08 -3.23 0.07
N LEU A 332 -24.38 -4.53 -0.04
CA LEU A 332 -23.42 -5.59 0.26
C LEU A 332 -22.11 -5.47 -0.52
N LEU A 333 -22.14 -5.03 -1.79
CA LEU A 333 -20.92 -4.84 -2.57
C LEU A 333 -20.03 -3.76 -1.97
N LYS A 334 -20.64 -2.69 -1.46
CA LYS A 334 -19.93 -1.60 -0.79
C LYS A 334 -19.32 -2.08 0.53
N THR A 335 -20.06 -2.83 1.35
CA THR A 335 -19.58 -3.43 2.60
C THR A 335 -18.43 -4.41 2.36
N ARG A 336 -18.54 -5.28 1.35
CA ARG A 336 -17.47 -6.23 1.00
C ARG A 336 -16.23 -5.53 0.46
N PHE A 337 -16.41 -4.53 -0.41
CA PHE A 337 -15.31 -3.70 -0.90
C PHE A 337 -14.61 -3.00 0.27
N GLN A 338 -15.37 -2.42 1.18
CA GLN A 338 -14.85 -1.73 2.36
C GLN A 338 -14.07 -2.70 3.27
N SER A 339 -14.57 -3.92 3.49
CA SER A 339 -13.84 -4.98 4.21
C SER A 339 -12.51 -5.34 3.54
N PHE A 340 -12.42 -5.34 2.21
CA PHE A 340 -11.15 -5.56 1.53
C PHE A 340 -10.17 -4.39 1.72
N VAL A 341 -10.68 -3.16 1.72
CA VAL A 341 -9.87 -1.96 1.94
C VAL A 341 -9.36 -1.90 3.38
N GLU A 342 -10.22 -2.13 4.37
CA GLU A 342 -9.83 -2.15 5.80
C GLU A 342 -8.80 -3.24 6.11
N ARG A 343 -8.94 -4.40 5.47
CA ARG A 343 -7.97 -5.50 5.59
C ARG A 343 -6.65 -5.22 4.86
N ASN A 344 -6.50 -4.07 4.20
CA ASN A 344 -5.36 -3.70 3.35
C ASN A 344 -5.16 -4.60 2.11
N LEU A 345 -6.16 -5.39 1.70
CA LEU A 345 -6.07 -6.24 0.51
C LEU A 345 -6.21 -5.44 -0.78
N ILE A 346 -7.01 -4.37 -0.74
CA ILE A 346 -7.24 -3.45 -1.84
C ILE A 346 -6.93 -2.03 -1.36
N GLU A 347 -6.24 -1.24 -2.17
CA GLU A 347 -6.02 0.17 -1.83
C GLU A 347 -7.28 1.03 -2.09
N PRO A 348 -7.55 2.04 -1.25
CA PRO A 348 -8.62 2.99 -1.49
C PRO A 348 -8.31 3.84 -2.75
N ARG A 349 -9.29 3.95 -3.65
CA ARG A 349 -9.18 4.71 -4.91
C ARG A 349 -10.44 5.55 -5.16
N VAL A 350 -10.26 6.63 -5.90
CA VAL A 350 -11.35 7.51 -6.38
C VAL A 350 -11.49 7.32 -7.89
N PRO A 351 -12.71 7.28 -8.44
CA PRO A 351 -12.91 7.19 -9.88
C PRO A 351 -12.30 8.42 -10.58
N VAL A 352 -11.43 8.17 -11.56
CA VAL A 352 -10.79 9.23 -12.35
C VAL A 352 -11.50 9.35 -13.69
N ALA A 353 -12.12 10.51 -13.93
CA ALA A 353 -12.70 10.81 -15.23
C ALA A 353 -11.61 11.03 -16.28
N LYS A 354 -11.84 10.57 -17.52
CA LYS A 354 -10.92 10.79 -18.65
C LYS A 354 -10.91 12.28 -19.00
N ARG A 355 -9.84 12.98 -18.63
CA ARG A 355 -9.62 14.39 -19.00
C ARG A 355 -8.38 14.51 -19.87
N ARG A 356 -8.48 15.24 -20.98
CA ARG A 356 -7.31 15.57 -21.82
C ARG A 356 -6.60 16.77 -21.21
N ARG A 357 -5.26 16.73 -21.17
CA ARG A 357 -4.44 17.87 -20.72
C ARG A 357 -4.62 19.09 -21.63
N TYR A 358 -4.73 18.85 -22.93
CA TYR A 358 -4.89 19.90 -23.94
C TYR A 358 -6.22 19.75 -24.67
N ARG A 359 -6.80 20.90 -25.05
CA ARG A 359 -8.01 20.95 -25.86
C ARG A 359 -7.74 20.28 -27.21
N LEU A 360 -8.66 19.41 -27.65
CA LEU A 360 -8.59 18.82 -28.97
C LEU A 360 -8.78 19.95 -29.99
N LYS A 361 -7.79 20.16 -30.86
CA LYS A 361 -7.97 21.06 -32.00
C LYS A 361 -8.82 20.35 -33.04
N THR A 362 -10.05 20.78 -33.18
CA THR A 362 -10.96 20.33 -34.25
C THR A 362 -10.67 21.17 -35.48
N TYR A 363 -10.20 20.53 -36.54
CA TYR A 363 -10.01 21.15 -37.84
C TYR A 363 -11.04 20.57 -38.81
N GLU A 364 -11.64 21.42 -39.61
CA GLU A 364 -12.39 20.98 -40.79
C GLU A 364 -11.41 20.39 -41.81
N LYS A 365 -11.78 19.27 -42.42
CA LYS A 365 -10.94 18.66 -43.47
C LYS A 365 -10.92 19.60 -44.68
N HIS A 366 -9.79 19.65 -45.38
CA HIS A 366 -9.58 20.51 -46.54
C HIS A 366 -10.63 20.32 -47.64
N SER A 367 -11.15 19.09 -47.82
CA SER A 367 -12.23 18.78 -48.76
C SER A 367 -13.53 19.55 -48.50
N TYR A 368 -13.89 19.77 -47.22
CA TYR A 368 -15.08 20.53 -46.84
C TYR A 368 -14.80 22.03 -46.74
N LYS A 369 -13.55 22.41 -46.48
CA LYS A 369 -13.13 23.82 -46.42
C LYS A 369 -12.95 24.46 -47.80
N ARG A 370 -12.59 23.67 -48.81
CA ARG A 370 -12.33 24.11 -50.20
C ARG A 370 -13.27 23.40 -51.17
N PHE A 371 -14.57 23.43 -50.90
CA PHE A 371 -15.57 22.74 -51.72
C PHE A 371 -15.69 23.35 -53.14
N ASP A 372 -15.38 24.63 -53.31
CA ASP A 372 -15.43 25.34 -54.60
C ASP A 372 -14.21 25.11 -55.52
N ASN A 373 -13.19 24.37 -55.06
CA ASN A 373 -11.97 24.19 -55.83
C ASN A 373 -12.14 23.05 -56.85
N PRO A 374 -12.15 23.30 -58.17
CA PRO A 374 -12.39 22.27 -59.19
C PRO A 374 -11.28 21.22 -59.27
N ASN A 375 -10.10 21.48 -58.68
CA ASN A 375 -8.96 20.58 -58.65
C ASN A 375 -9.01 19.50 -57.53
N HIS A 376 -10.12 19.41 -56.78
CA HIS A 376 -10.34 18.43 -55.72
C HIS A 376 -11.59 17.56 -55.91
N ALA A 377 -12.23 17.64 -57.09
CA ALA A 377 -13.32 16.75 -57.50
C ALA A 377 -12.81 15.36 -57.92
#